data_AF-A0A2G9QDV6-F1
#
_entry.id   AF-A0A2G9QDV6-F1
#
_cell.length_a   1.000
_cell.length_b   1.000
_cell.length_c   1.000
_cell.angle_alpha   90.00
_cell.angle_beta   90.00
_cell.angle_gamma   90.00
#
_symmetry.space_group_name_H-M   'P 1'
#
loop_
_entity.id
_entity.type
_entity.pdbx_description
1 polymer ?
#
loop_
_entity_poly.entity_id
_entity_poly.type
_entity_poly.pdbx_seq_one_letter_code
_entity_poly.pdbx_strand_id
1 'polypeptide(L)'
;MLFFLQGVGRRVLERHGWMEGKGLGARGLGIPEALENEGQNPKCKRGFGYHGEKLSTFNSAPKKTKYFISTIYDKPKEEDTGDSLLRRMPSTSMKYCNVQMNN
;
A
#
# COMPACT_ATOMS: atom_id res chain seq x y z
N MET A 1 8.03 -32.88 10.80
CA MET A 1 7.70 -33.83 9.71
C MET A 1 8.32 -33.26 8.44
N LEU A 2 9.46 -33.73 7.89
CA LEU A 2 10.10 -35.04 7.84
C LEU A 2 11.64 -34.88 7.89
N PHE A 3 12.29 -35.35 8.96
CA PHE A 3 13.65 -35.87 8.90
C PHE A 3 13.58 -37.36 9.24
N PHE A 4 12.75 -38.11 8.50
CA PHE A 4 12.84 -39.57 8.54
C PHE A 4 14.02 -39.96 7.66
N LEU A 5 15.14 -40.27 8.33
CA LEU A 5 16.48 -40.58 7.83
C LEU A 5 16.55 -41.90 7.04
N GLN A 6 15.77 -42.02 5.96
CA GLN A 6 15.85 -43.15 5.04
C GLN A 6 15.69 -42.71 3.57
N GLY A 7 16.13 -41.50 3.25
CA GLY A 7 16.03 -40.89 1.92
C GLY A 7 17.38 -40.55 1.30
N VAL A 8 17.35 -40.17 0.01
CA VAL A 8 18.51 -39.74 -0.79
C VAL A 8 19.35 -38.67 -0.08
N GLY A 9 18.72 -37.76 0.66
CA GLY A 9 19.41 -36.71 1.41
C GLY A 9 20.47 -37.23 2.39
N ARG A 10 20.18 -38.31 3.13
CA ARG A 10 21.15 -38.93 4.04
C ARG A 10 22.37 -39.46 3.30
N ARG A 11 22.15 -40.17 2.19
CA ARG A 11 23.24 -40.74 1.37
C ARG A 11 24.12 -39.65 0.76
N VAL A 12 23.55 -38.52 0.36
CA VAL A 12 24.30 -37.39 -0.17
C VAL A 12 25.16 -36.74 0.92
N LEU A 13 24.60 -36.56 2.12
CA LEU A 13 25.34 -36.02 3.27
C LEU A 13 26.51 -36.92 3.66
N GLU A 14 26.29 -38.23 3.77
CA GLU A 14 27.34 -39.21 4.08
C GLU A 14 28.47 -39.20 3.04
N ARG A 15 28.14 -39.08 1.74
CA ARG A 15 29.14 -38.94 0.66
C ARG A 15 30.01 -37.69 0.80
N HIS A 16 29.48 -36.61 1.37
CA HIS A 16 30.21 -35.39 1.64
C HIS A 16 30.90 -35.38 3.02
N GLY A 17 31.01 -36.54 3.67
CA GLY A 17 31.76 -36.72 4.92
C GLY A 17 30.97 -36.34 6.18
N TRP A 18 29.66 -36.15 6.07
CA TRP A 18 28.81 -35.99 7.24
C TRP A 18 28.56 -37.35 7.92
N MET A 19 28.57 -37.38 9.24
CA MET A 19 28.32 -38.59 10.03
C MET A 19 27.16 -38.35 10.99
N GLU A 20 26.37 -39.40 11.22
CA GLU A 20 25.21 -39.35 12.12
C GLU A 20 25.65 -38.92 13.53
N GLY A 21 24.91 -37.99 14.12
CA GLY A 21 25.21 -37.40 15.43
C GLY A 21 26.24 -36.26 15.43
N LYS A 22 26.90 -35.94 14.30
CA LYS A 22 27.74 -34.75 14.18
C LYS A 22 26.99 -33.57 13.58
N GLY A 23 27.18 -32.39 14.16
CA GLY A 23 26.72 -31.12 13.59
C GLY A 23 27.43 -30.79 12.28
N LEU A 24 26.80 -29.98 11.44
CA LEU A 24 27.43 -29.42 10.24
C LEU A 24 28.43 -28.29 10.60
N GLY A 25 29.37 -28.01 9.69
CA GLY A 25 30.37 -26.94 9.82
C GLY A 25 31.78 -27.43 10.12
N ALA A 26 32.78 -26.54 9.97
CA ALA A 26 34.20 -26.90 9.99
C ALA A 26 34.69 -27.57 11.28
N ARG A 27 34.03 -27.29 12.42
CA ARG A 27 34.35 -27.89 13.73
C ARG A 27 33.31 -28.89 14.22
N GLY A 28 32.27 -29.16 13.43
CA GLY A 28 31.16 -30.04 13.82
C GLY A 28 30.32 -29.53 14.99
N LEU A 29 30.36 -28.22 15.27
CA LEU A 29 29.65 -27.56 16.39
C LEU A 29 28.21 -27.16 16.05
N GLY A 30 27.72 -27.46 14.85
CA GLY A 30 26.32 -27.22 14.48
C GLY A 30 25.36 -28.09 15.31
N ILE A 31 24.10 -27.68 15.38
CA ILE A 31 23.05 -28.45 16.07
C ILE A 31 22.80 -29.74 15.26
N PRO A 32 23.02 -30.94 15.83
CA PRO A 32 22.88 -32.20 15.11
C PRO A 32 21.42 -32.65 14.99
N GLU A 33 20.56 -32.13 15.86
CA GLU A 33 19.13 -32.42 15.88
C GLU A 33 18.34 -31.30 15.20
N ALA A 34 17.31 -31.66 14.45
CA ALA A 34 16.41 -30.67 13.88
C ALA A 34 15.69 -29.94 15.01
N LEU A 35 15.70 -28.60 15.01
CA LEU A 35 14.86 -27.85 15.94
C LEU A 35 13.40 -28.28 15.75
N GLU A 36 12.71 -28.43 16.88
CA GLU A 36 11.27 -28.66 16.86
C GLU A 36 10.56 -27.51 16.15
N ASN A 37 9.44 -27.84 15.50
CA ASN A 37 8.67 -26.84 14.77
C ASN A 37 7.93 -25.94 15.76
N GLU A 38 8.63 -24.95 16.32
CA GLU A 38 8.02 -23.85 17.08
C GLU A 38 7.42 -22.77 16.15
N GLY A 39 7.39 -23.05 14.84
CA GLY A 39 6.83 -22.16 13.85
C GLY A 39 5.30 -22.08 13.94
N GLN A 40 4.77 -20.90 13.68
CA GLN A 40 3.33 -20.73 13.54
C GLN A 40 2.84 -21.45 12.27
N ASN A 41 1.85 -22.32 12.43
CA ASN A 41 1.22 -23.01 11.30
C ASN A 41 0.68 -21.98 10.28
N PRO A 42 0.86 -22.16 8.96
CA PRO A 42 0.32 -21.24 7.95
C PRO A 42 -1.19 -20.98 8.05
N LYS A 43 -1.95 -21.92 8.63
CA LYS A 43 -3.40 -21.77 8.89
C LYS A 43 -3.71 -20.97 10.16
N CYS A 44 -2.74 -20.83 11.06
CA CYS A 44 -2.86 -19.94 12.21
C CYS A 44 -2.58 -18.51 11.76
N LYS A 45 -3.60 -17.65 11.79
CA LYS A 45 -3.48 -16.20 11.54
C LYS A 45 -3.22 -15.40 12.83
N ARG A 46 -2.63 -16.05 13.83
CA ARG A 46 -2.34 -15.43 15.12
C ARG A 46 -1.29 -14.33 14.89
N GLY A 47 -1.53 -13.13 15.38
CA GLY A 47 -0.48 -12.11 15.38
C GLY A 47 0.66 -12.51 16.32
N PHE A 48 1.89 -12.09 16.03
CA PHE A 48 2.98 -12.19 16.99
C PHE A 48 2.58 -11.50 18.30
N GLY A 49 2.76 -12.15 19.44
CA GLY A 49 2.37 -11.63 20.76
C GLY A 49 0.87 -11.71 21.11
N TYR A 50 0.04 -12.37 20.29
CA TYR A 50 -1.38 -12.59 20.65
C TYR A 50 -1.53 -13.80 21.60
N HIS A 51 -1.92 -13.53 22.84
CA HIS A 51 -2.09 -14.55 23.88
C HIS A 51 -3.54 -15.03 24.10
N GLY A 52 -4.46 -14.70 23.18
CA GLY A 52 -5.86 -15.12 23.28
C GLY A 52 -6.83 -14.05 23.74
N GLU A 53 -6.35 -12.86 24.13
CA GLU A 53 -7.20 -11.73 24.47
C GLU A 53 -7.69 -11.01 23.21
N LYS A 54 -9.01 -10.86 23.07
CA LYS A 54 -9.62 -10.16 21.93
C LYS A 54 -9.20 -8.69 21.95
N LEU A 55 -8.33 -8.29 21.03
CA LEU A 55 -7.98 -6.89 20.81
C LEU A 55 -9.25 -6.11 20.44
N SER A 56 -9.68 -5.21 21.33
CA SER A 56 -10.76 -4.27 21.04
C SER A 56 -10.27 -3.26 19.99
N THR A 57 -10.53 -3.54 18.72
CA THR A 57 -10.23 -2.63 17.60
C THR A 57 -11.20 -1.45 17.53
N PHE A 58 -12.32 -1.51 18.26
CA PHE A 58 -13.41 -0.53 18.23
C PHE A 58 -13.34 0.48 19.38
N ASN A 59 -12.14 0.89 19.79
CA ASN A 59 -12.05 2.15 20.50
C ASN A 59 -12.48 3.23 19.51
N SER A 60 -13.67 3.81 19.72
CA SER A 60 -14.17 4.93 18.93
C SER A 60 -13.03 5.91 18.76
N ALA A 61 -12.58 6.09 17.53
CA ALA A 61 -11.52 7.06 17.24
C ALA A 61 -11.92 8.40 17.88
N PRO A 62 -10.99 9.11 18.54
CA PRO A 62 -11.30 10.41 19.10
C PRO A 62 -11.91 11.27 18.00
N LYS A 63 -12.99 12.00 18.32
CA LYS A 63 -13.70 12.85 17.36
C LYS A 63 -12.66 13.75 16.68
N LYS A 64 -12.50 13.60 15.36
CA LYS A 64 -11.59 14.44 14.59
C LYS A 64 -12.04 15.89 14.75
N THR A 65 -11.17 16.73 15.31
CA THR A 65 -11.35 18.18 15.31
C THR A 65 -11.39 18.65 13.85
N LYS A 66 -12.48 19.29 13.46
CA LYS A 66 -12.63 19.85 12.11
C LYS A 66 -11.84 21.15 12.05
N TYR A 67 -10.58 21.08 11.62
CA TYR A 67 -9.79 22.27 11.34
C TYR A 67 -10.24 22.86 10.01
N PHE A 68 -10.67 24.13 10.02
CA PHE A 68 -10.96 24.89 8.82
C PHE A 68 -9.74 25.76 8.51
N ILE A 69 -9.05 25.46 7.41
CA ILE A 69 -7.96 26.30 6.91
C ILE A 69 -8.63 27.46 6.19
N SER A 70 -8.61 28.64 6.80
CA SER A 70 -9.11 29.85 6.15
C SER A 70 -8.03 30.57 5.38
N THR A 71 -8.39 31.15 4.25
CA THR A 71 -7.52 32.05 3.49
C THR A 71 -8.05 33.47 3.53
N ILE A 72 -7.19 34.45 3.23
CA ILE A 72 -7.58 35.87 3.10
C ILE A 72 -8.61 36.11 1.98
N TYR A 73 -8.88 35.11 1.14
CA TYR A 73 -9.81 35.14 0.02
C TYR A 73 -11.15 34.43 0.30
N ASP A 74 -11.33 33.85 1.50
CA ASP A 74 -12.59 33.17 1.85
C ASP A 74 -13.78 34.14 1.94
N LYS A 75 -13.49 35.44 2.10
CA LYS A 75 -14.47 36.52 2.06
C LYS A 75 -14.15 37.40 0.86
N PRO A 76 -14.97 37.41 -0.20
CA PRO A 76 -14.72 38.24 -1.37
C PRO A 76 -14.74 39.71 -0.95
N LYS A 77 -13.68 40.42 -1.31
CA LYS A 77 -13.60 41.88 -1.16
C LYS A 77 -14.29 42.53 -2.37
N GLU A 78 -14.65 43.80 -2.22
CA GLU A 78 -15.23 44.56 -3.33
C GLU A 78 -14.28 44.64 -4.54
N GLU A 79 -12.97 44.55 -4.30
CA GLU A 79 -11.92 44.48 -5.33
C GLU A 79 -11.88 43.14 -6.10
N ASP A 80 -12.41 42.06 -5.54
CA ASP A 80 -12.49 40.74 -6.20
C ASP A 80 -13.66 40.67 -7.19
N THR A 81 -14.64 41.57 -7.04
CA THR A 81 -15.73 41.77 -7.99
C THR A 81 -15.18 42.52 -9.21
N GLY A 82 -14.86 41.76 -10.27
CA GLY A 82 -14.30 42.33 -11.50
C GLY A 82 -15.13 43.47 -12.10
N ASP A 83 -14.46 44.33 -12.87
CA ASP A 83 -15.04 45.56 -13.42
C ASP A 83 -16.28 45.32 -14.30
N SER A 84 -17.26 46.22 -14.22
CA SER A 84 -18.38 46.22 -15.16
C SER A 84 -17.89 46.64 -16.55
N LEU A 85 -17.74 45.68 -17.46
CA LEU A 85 -17.31 45.97 -18.83
C LEU A 85 -18.46 46.63 -19.62
N LEU A 86 -18.27 47.88 -20.04
CA LEU A 86 -19.18 48.56 -20.97
C LEU A 86 -18.99 47.97 -22.39
N ARG A 87 -19.74 46.92 -22.70
CA ARG A 87 -19.67 46.25 -24.00
C ARG A 87 -20.40 47.09 -25.06
N ARG A 88 -19.73 47.37 -26.17
CA ARG A 88 -20.36 48.02 -27.34
C ARG A 88 -21.48 47.13 -27.88
N MET A 89 -22.65 47.71 -28.15
CA MET A 89 -23.75 47.01 -28.82
C MET A 89 -23.30 46.55 -30.22
N PRO A 90 -23.52 45.28 -30.59
CA PRO A 90 -23.19 44.81 -31.93
C PRO A 90 -24.01 45.57 -32.97
N SER A 91 -23.39 45.99 -34.07
CA SER A 91 -24.10 46.66 -35.16
C SER A 91 -25.03 45.66 -35.86
N THR A 92 -26.33 45.86 -35.74
CA THR A 92 -27.38 44.99 -36.32
C THR A 92 -27.67 45.25 -37.80
N SER A 93 -27.02 46.25 -38.42
CA SER A 93 -27.19 46.57 -39.84
C SER A 93 -26.14 45.87 -40.69
N MET A 94 -26.53 44.81 -41.40
CA MET A 94 -25.74 44.23 -42.49
C MET A 94 -26.16 44.89 -43.81
N LYS A 95 -25.23 45.49 -44.56
CA LYS A 95 -25.52 45.99 -45.91
C LYS A 95 -25.65 44.79 -46.85
N TYR A 96 -26.83 44.58 -47.42
CA TYR A 96 -27.09 43.51 -48.39
C TYR A 96 -26.24 43.74 -49.66
N CYS A 97 -25.28 42.86 -49.92
CA CYS A 97 -24.56 42.84 -51.20
C CYS A 97 -25.28 41.85 -52.11
N ASN A 98 -26.01 42.38 -53.09
CA ASN A 98 -26.62 41.59 -54.15
C ASN A 98 -25.51 41.17 -55.12
N VAL A 99 -24.97 39.96 -54.98
CA VAL A 99 -24.11 39.37 -56.01
C VAL A 99 -25.04 38.59 -56.93
N GLN A 100 -25.32 39.14 -58.11
CA GLN A 100 -26.01 38.41 -59.17
C GLN A 100 -25.13 37.23 -59.60
N MET A 101 -25.61 36.01 -59.38
CA MET A 101 -25.08 34.85 -60.07
C MET A 101 -25.75 34.77 -61.43
N ASN A 102 -24.96 34.98 -62.48
CA ASN A 102 -25.40 34.79 -63.86
C ASN A 102 -25.55 33.29 -64.14
N ASN A 103 -26.67 32.92 -64.79
CA ASN A 103 -27.02 31.56 -65.21
C ASN A 103 -25.96 30.89 -66.10
#